data_AF-A0A2P1UL55-F1
#
_entry.id   AF-A0A2P1UL55-F1
#
_cell.length_a   1.000
_cell.length_b   1.000
_cell.length_c   1.000
_cell.angle_alpha   90.00
_cell.angle_beta   90.00
_cell.angle_gamma   90.00
#
_symmetry.space_group_name_H-M   'P 1'
#
loop_
_entity.id
_entity.type
_entity.pdbx_description
1 polymer ?
#
loop_
_entity_poly.entity_id
_entity_poly.type
_entity_poly.pdbx_seq_one_letter_code
_entity_poly.pdbx_strand_id
1 'polypeptide(L)'
;MIKTPIDLYRRGNATSPRMDHVRPNKDIAIYENNGQIWVKETLVDGQTPGGISTFSVQGIGNNWWKLDRGISIPSELELINDRGNLALWEL
;
A
#
# COMPACT_ATOMS: atom_id res chain seq x y z
N MET A 1 -4.62 -17.15 -10.70
CA MET A 1 -4.38 -16.32 -9.50
C MET A 1 -3.12 -15.52 -9.75
N ILE A 2 -3.22 -14.19 -9.71
CA ILE A 2 -2.08 -13.30 -9.92
C ILE A 2 -1.15 -13.43 -8.71
N LYS A 3 0.15 -13.31 -8.92
CA LYS A 3 1.17 -13.47 -7.89
C LYS A 3 2.11 -12.26 -7.87
N THR A 4 2.70 -11.99 -6.72
CA THR A 4 3.75 -10.97 -6.60
C THR A 4 4.91 -11.31 -7.56
N PRO A 5 5.29 -10.40 -8.48
CA PRO A 5 6.31 -10.71 -9.48
C PRO A 5 7.73 -10.65 -8.90
N ILE A 6 7.91 -9.93 -7.80
CA ILE A 6 9.19 -9.66 -7.14
C ILE A 6 9.04 -9.70 -5.62
N ASP A 7 10.16 -9.74 -4.92
CA ASP A 7 10.18 -9.56 -3.47
C ASP A 7 9.76 -8.12 -3.17
N LEU A 8 8.92 -7.97 -2.14
CA LEU A 8 8.42 -6.69 -1.68
C LEU A 8 8.81 -6.45 -0.23
N TYR A 9 9.20 -5.23 0.06
CA TYR A 9 9.74 -4.83 1.35
C TYR A 9 8.91 -3.70 1.93
N ARG A 10 8.59 -3.78 3.21
CA ARG A 10 7.91 -2.70 3.93
C ARG A 10 8.75 -2.28 5.11
N ARG A 11 8.92 -0.96 5.27
CA ARG A 11 9.57 -0.36 6.44
C ARG A 11 8.54 0.29 7.35
N GLY A 12 8.79 0.27 8.65
CA GLY A 12 7.99 1.02 9.62
C GLY A 12 8.51 0.84 11.04
N ASN A 13 8.07 1.70 11.96
CA ASN A 13 8.51 1.64 13.36
C ASN A 13 7.63 0.72 14.23
N ALA A 14 6.68 0.01 13.62
CA ALA A 14 5.82 -0.93 14.32
C ALA A 14 6.55 -2.26 14.60
N THR A 15 5.92 -3.11 15.41
CA THR A 15 6.34 -4.49 15.65
C THR A 15 5.78 -5.49 14.63
N SER A 16 4.99 -5.01 13.66
CA SER A 16 4.34 -5.81 12.61
C SER A 16 4.30 -5.03 11.28
N PRO A 17 4.10 -5.70 10.12
CA PRO A 17 4.08 -5.03 8.83
C PRO A 17 2.88 -4.09 8.67
N ARG A 18 1.77 -4.29 9.41
CA ARG A 18 0.56 -3.46 9.33
C ARG A 18 0.06 -3.27 7.88
N MET A 19 -0.14 -4.39 7.18
CA MET A 19 -0.72 -4.44 5.82
C MET A 19 -2.25 -4.27 5.82
N ASP A 20 -2.85 -4.18 7.00
CA ASP A 20 -4.26 -3.99 7.27
C ASP A 20 -4.56 -2.59 7.84
N HIS A 21 -3.52 -1.78 8.08
CA HIS A 21 -3.64 -0.46 8.68
C HIS A 21 -3.55 0.62 7.60
N VAL A 22 -4.66 0.84 6.91
CA VAL A 22 -4.81 1.94 5.95
C VAL A 22 -4.96 3.27 6.70
N ARG A 23 -4.12 4.26 6.40
CA ARG A 23 -4.10 5.57 7.09
C ARG A 23 -4.92 6.61 6.32
N PRO A 24 -5.93 7.24 6.95
CA PRO A 24 -6.68 8.34 6.35
C PRO A 24 -5.77 9.53 5.98
N ASN A 25 -6.06 10.14 4.84
CA ASN A 25 -5.32 11.26 4.23
C ASN A 25 -3.83 11.01 3.95
N LYS A 26 -3.40 9.74 3.96
CA LYS A 26 -2.02 9.35 3.67
C LYS A 26 -1.92 8.16 2.73
N ASP A 27 -2.70 7.12 2.99
CA ASP A 27 -2.82 5.96 2.10
C ASP A 27 -4.09 6.08 1.26
N ILE A 28 -5.17 6.68 1.81
CA ILE A 28 -6.41 6.96 1.08
C ILE A 28 -6.91 8.37 1.42
N ALA A 29 -7.68 8.98 0.55
CA ALA A 29 -8.36 10.23 0.81
C ALA A 29 -9.67 9.96 1.55
N ILE A 30 -9.96 10.82 2.51
CA ILE A 30 -11.28 10.88 3.14
C ILE A 30 -11.88 12.27 2.93
N TYR A 31 -13.19 12.32 2.74
CA TYR A 31 -13.92 13.57 2.59
C TYR A 31 -15.31 13.45 3.22
N GLU A 32 -15.85 14.57 3.69
CA GLU A 32 -17.21 14.62 4.21
C GLU A 32 -18.19 14.89 3.06
N ASN A 33 -19.29 14.13 3.04
CA ASN A 33 -20.42 14.36 2.15
C ASN A 33 -21.71 14.06 2.91
N ASN A 34 -22.59 15.06 3.04
CA ASN A 34 -23.86 14.97 3.79
C ASN A 34 -23.70 14.48 5.25
N GLY A 35 -22.67 14.95 5.96
CA GLY A 35 -22.41 14.55 7.35
C GLY A 35 -21.86 13.13 7.51
N GLN A 36 -21.52 12.44 6.41
CA GLN A 36 -20.89 11.13 6.42
C GLN A 36 -19.48 11.20 5.84
N ILE A 37 -18.56 10.43 6.42
CA ILE A 37 -17.19 10.30 5.89
C ILE A 37 -17.20 9.27 4.77
N TRP A 38 -16.74 9.69 3.60
CA TRP A 38 -16.51 8.86 2.43
C TRP A 38 -15.02 8.68 2.20
N VAL A 39 -14.67 7.57 1.55
CA VAL A 39 -13.31 7.22 1.17
C VAL A 39 -13.16 7.31 -0.34
N LYS A 40 -11.95 7.57 -0.81
CA LYS A 40 -11.55 7.46 -2.21
C LYS A 40 -10.19 6.77 -2.28
N GLU A 41 -10.00 5.87 -3.24
CA GLU A 41 -8.76 5.11 -3.50
C GLU A 41 -7.60 5.97 -4.04
N THR A 42 -7.67 7.29 -3.85
CA THR A 42 -6.62 8.24 -4.23
C THR A 42 -6.02 8.86 -2.98
N LEU A 43 -4.91 9.59 -3.12
CA LEU A 43 -4.47 10.55 -2.11
C LEU A 43 -5.37 11.79 -2.10
N VAL A 44 -5.09 12.70 -1.16
CA VAL A 44 -5.89 13.92 -0.91
C VAL A 44 -5.97 14.88 -2.10
N ASP A 45 -5.09 14.75 -3.09
CA ASP A 45 -5.14 15.50 -4.34
C ASP A 45 -6.23 15.02 -5.31
N GLY A 46 -6.89 13.91 -4.98
CA GLY A 46 -7.97 13.32 -5.75
C GLY A 46 -7.53 12.61 -7.04
N GLN A 47 -6.22 12.51 -7.30
CA GLN A 47 -5.64 12.07 -8.57
C GLN A 47 -4.55 11.00 -8.39
N THR A 48 -3.66 11.14 -7.41
CA THR A 48 -2.58 10.18 -7.17
C THR A 48 -3.18 8.90 -6.59
N PRO A 49 -2.85 7.70 -7.12
CA PRO A 49 -3.30 6.44 -6.54
C PRO A 49 -2.93 6.32 -5.06
N GLY A 50 -3.87 5.83 -4.26
CA GLY A 50 -3.67 5.51 -2.87
C GLY A 50 -3.12 4.10 -2.67
N GLY A 51 -3.12 3.64 -1.43
CA GLY A 51 -2.79 2.27 -1.06
C GLY A 51 -1.61 2.15 -0.11
N ILE A 52 -1.36 0.92 0.31
CA ILE A 52 -0.26 0.60 1.22
C ILE A 52 1.02 0.44 0.41
N SER A 53 2.02 1.27 0.72
CA SER A 53 3.30 1.22 0.02
C SER A 53 4.20 0.04 0.46
N THR A 54 4.80 -0.59 -0.54
CA THR A 54 5.93 -1.53 -0.45
C THR A 54 7.02 -1.15 -1.44
N PHE A 55 8.23 -1.70 -1.26
CA PHE A 55 9.41 -1.39 -2.06
C PHE A 55 9.98 -2.66 -2.73
N SER A 56 10.56 -2.56 -3.91
CA SER A 56 11.26 -3.65 -4.61
C SER A 56 12.63 -3.99 -4.01
N VAL A 57 13.17 -3.10 -3.18
CA VAL A 57 14.47 -3.24 -2.53
C VAL A 57 14.37 -2.88 -1.05
N GLN A 58 15.11 -3.60 -0.22
CA GLN A 58 15.27 -3.23 1.18
C GLN A 58 16.20 -2.01 1.29
N GLY A 59 15.76 -0.98 2.02
CA GLY A 59 16.56 0.21 2.31
C GLY A 59 17.26 0.15 3.67
N ILE A 60 17.72 1.32 4.13
CA ILE A 60 18.41 1.49 5.41
C ILE A 60 17.40 1.75 6.55
N GLY A 61 17.75 1.33 7.75
CA GLY A 61 17.01 1.59 8.98
C GLY A 61 16.38 0.33 9.59
N ASN A 62 15.64 0.53 10.67
CA ASN A 62 15.11 -0.57 11.47
C ASN A 62 13.78 -1.08 10.93
N ASN A 63 13.45 -2.32 11.30
CA ASN A 63 12.18 -2.99 11.08
C ASN A 63 11.74 -3.01 9.61
N TRP A 64 12.25 -4.00 8.91
CA TRP A 64 11.86 -4.34 7.54
C TRP A 64 11.12 -5.68 7.54
N TRP A 65 9.98 -5.69 6.86
CA TRP A 65 9.23 -6.91 6.59
C TRP A 65 9.32 -7.24 5.11
N LYS A 66 9.53 -8.52 4.81
CA LYS A 66 9.63 -9.03 3.46
C LYS A 66 8.40 -9.86 3.13
N LEU A 67 7.85 -9.62 1.95
CA LEU A 67 6.93 -10.52 1.27
C LEU A 67 7.68 -11.11 0.08
N ASP A 68 7.81 -12.43 0.05
CA ASP A 68 8.50 -13.10 -1.04
C ASP A 68 7.75 -12.95 -2.37
N ARG A 69 8.48 -13.02 -3.47
CA ARG A 69 7.91 -13.19 -4.81
C ARG A 69 7.10 -14.49 -4.89
N GLY A 70 6.11 -14.50 -5.77
CA GLY A 70 5.29 -15.68 -6.05
C GLY A 70 4.17 -15.92 -5.05
N ILE A 71 3.96 -15.01 -4.10
CA ILE A 71 2.83 -15.03 -3.17
C ILE A 71 1.57 -14.60 -3.91
N SER A 72 0.47 -15.31 -3.67
CA SER A 72 -0.82 -14.99 -4.27
C SER A 72 -1.31 -13.61 -3.84
N ILE A 73 -1.74 -12.82 -4.81
CA ILE A 73 -2.44 -11.56 -4.58
C ILE A 73 -3.94 -11.90 -4.42
N PRO A 74 -4.60 -11.49 -3.32
CA PRO A 74 -6.05 -11.63 -3.16
C PRO A 74 -6.81 -11.02 -4.34
N SER A 75 -7.98 -11.58 -4.68
CA SER A 75 -8.78 -11.10 -5.83
C SER A 75 -9.34 -9.69 -5.65
N GLU A 76 -9.39 -9.22 -4.41
CA GLU A 76 -9.89 -7.92 -3.98
C GLU A 76 -8.80 -6.85 -3.95
N LEU A 77 -7.56 -7.19 -4.35
CA LEU A 77 -6.44 -6.27 -4.31
C LEU A 77 -5.69 -6.25 -5.63
N GLU A 78 -5.20 -5.07 -5.97
CA GLU A 78 -4.26 -4.87 -7.06
C GLU A 78 -2.88 -4.44 -6.52
N LEU A 79 -1.83 -4.84 -7.24
CA LEU A 79 -0.46 -4.41 -6.98
C LEU A 79 0.01 -3.53 -8.14
N ILE A 80 -0.01 -2.21 -7.92
CA ILE A 80 0.42 -1.24 -8.91
C ILE A 80 1.90 -0.94 -8.75
N ASN A 81 2.63 -0.96 -9.87
CA ASN A 81 3.98 -0.40 -9.92
C ASN A 81 3.88 1.11 -10.15
N ASP A 82 3.82 1.88 -9.06
CA ASP A 82 3.60 3.33 -9.11
C ASP A 82 4.82 4.04 -9.71
N ARG A 83 6.01 3.91 -9.10
CA ARG A 83 7.26 4.56 -9.57
C ARG A 83 8.54 3.86 -9.11
N GLY A 84 9.37 3.42 -10.05
CA GLY A 84 10.73 2.93 -9.78
C GLY A 84 10.74 1.72 -8.85
N ASN A 85 11.09 1.93 -7.59
CA ASN A 85 11.12 0.89 -6.57
C ASN A 85 9.84 0.80 -5.72
N LEU A 86 8.82 1.62 -5.98
CA LEU A 86 7.60 1.70 -5.18
C LEU A 86 6.46 0.89 -5.82
N ALA A 87 5.86 0.00 -5.04
CA ALA A 87 4.63 -0.70 -5.39
C ALA A 87 3.52 -0.39 -4.38
N LEU A 88 2.31 -0.14 -4.87
CA LEU A 88 1.12 0.17 -4.07
C LEU A 88 0.16 -1.02 -4.07
N TRP A 89 -0.36 -1.35 -2.89
CA TRP A 89 -1.46 -2.28 -2.72
C TRP A 89 -2.76 -1.48 -2.58
N GLU A 90 -3.67 -1.63 -3.54
CA GLU A 90 -4.96 -0.94 -3.60
C GLU A 90 -6.14 -1.92 -3.71
N LEU A 91 -7.34 -1.39 -3.46
CA LEU A 91 -8.62 -2.10 -3.51
C LEU A 91 -9.30 -1.88 -4.86
#